data_AF-A0A3M6WB73-F1
#
_entry.id   AF-A0A3M6WB73-F1
#
_cell.length_a   1.000
_cell.length_b   1.000
_cell.length_c   1.000
_cell.angle_alpha   90.00
_cell.angle_beta   90.00
_cell.angle_gamma   90.00
#
_symmetry.space_group_name_H-M   'P 1'
#
loop_
_entity.id
_entity.type
_entity.pdbx_description
1 polymer ?
#
loop_
_entity_poly.entity_id
_entity_poly.type
_entity_poly.pdbx_seq_one_letter_code
_entity_poly.pdbx_strand_id
1 'polypeptide(L)'
;MLVIATYVVYYYIHNPGLASFAQLHAVIVWLKVCSYAFTNRDMRHAYVNTAGASSATNSLESSDVLPSLYKSCSYPNNITLANLSYFWWAPTLVYQPVYPSTERIRWDFVARRAVEFFILCVVIFVACA
;
A
#
# COMPACT_ATOMS: atom_id res chain seq x y z
N MET A 1 11.63 -8.95 -9.47
CA MET A 1 11.77 -7.50 -9.21
C MET A 1 12.89 -7.22 -8.23
N LEU A 2 12.86 -7.76 -7.00
CA LEU A 2 13.91 -7.48 -6.01
C LEU A 2 15.32 -7.87 -6.47
N VAL A 3 15.49 -9.07 -7.05
CA VAL A 3 16.79 -9.53 -7.58
C VAL A 3 17.36 -8.57 -8.64
N ILE A 4 16.49 -8.05 -9.52
CA ILE A 4 16.88 -7.10 -10.57
C ILE A 4 17.31 -5.77 -9.94
N ALA A 5 16.54 -5.25 -8.99
CA ALA A 5 16.88 -4.03 -8.27
C ALA A 5 18.23 -4.16 -7.55
N THR A 6 18.45 -5.26 -6.82
CA THR A 6 19.72 -5.53 -6.13
C THR A 6 20.88 -5.62 -7.12
N TYR A 7 20.70 -6.31 -8.26
CA TYR A 7 21.73 -6.40 -9.29
C TYR A 7 22.10 -5.03 -9.86
N VAL A 8 21.11 -4.21 -10.22
CA VAL A 8 21.33 -2.87 -10.77
C VAL A 8 22.02 -1.96 -9.77
N VAL A 9 21.56 -1.95 -8.51
CA VAL A 9 22.16 -1.15 -7.45
C VAL A 9 23.62 -1.55 -7.22
N TYR A 10 23.91 -2.85 -7.20
CA TYR A 10 25.27 -3.36 -6.95
C TYR A 10 26.28 -3.01 -8.05
N TYR A 11 25.88 -3.12 -9.33
CA TYR A 11 26.82 -2.94 -10.45
C TYR A 11 26.83 -1.52 -11.05
N TYR A 12 25.74 -0.76 -10.95
CA TYR A 12 25.59 0.51 -11.69
C TYR A 12 25.51 1.75 -10.80
N ILE A 13 25.13 1.64 -9.52
CA ILE A 13 24.93 2.79 -8.63
C ILE A 13 26.08 2.88 -7.62
N HIS A 14 27.02 3.78 -7.89
CA HIS A 14 28.20 3.99 -7.02
C HIS A 14 27.92 4.90 -5.82
N ASN A 15 26.87 5.74 -5.90
CA ASN A 15 26.50 6.66 -4.82
C ASN A 15 25.69 5.91 -3.74
N PRO A 16 26.20 5.77 -2.50
CA PRO A 16 25.58 4.94 -1.48
C PRO A 16 24.19 5.44 -1.06
N GLY A 17 23.97 6.76 -1.01
CA GLY A 17 22.66 7.33 -0.68
C GLY A 17 21.59 6.98 -1.72
N LEU A 18 21.90 7.18 -3.01
CA LEU A 18 20.99 6.85 -4.11
C LEU A 18 20.71 5.34 -4.17
N ALA A 19 21.73 4.52 -3.91
CA ALA A 19 21.60 3.06 -3.81
C ALA A 19 20.62 2.66 -2.70
N SER A 20 20.75 3.24 -1.49
CA SER A 20 19.85 2.97 -0.37
C SER A 20 18.41 3.37 -0.67
N PHE A 21 18.17 4.55 -1.26
CA PHE A 21 16.82 4.98 -1.63
C PHE A 21 16.19 4.07 -2.68
N ALA A 22 16.93 3.69 -3.72
CA ALA A 22 16.45 2.80 -4.77
C ALA A 22 16.09 1.41 -4.21
N GLN A 23 16.93 0.85 -3.35
CA GLN A 23 16.69 -0.46 -2.74
C GLN A 23 15.48 -0.41 -1.77
N LEU A 24 15.37 0.64 -0.96
CA LEU A 24 14.24 0.84 -0.07
C LEU A 24 12.93 0.92 -0.86
N HIS A 25 12.91 1.70 -1.94
CA HIS A 25 11.73 1.82 -2.81
C HIS A 25 11.37 0.46 -3.45
N ALA A 26 12.37 -0.30 -3.92
CA ALA A 26 12.13 -1.62 -4.50
C ALA A 26 11.51 -2.61 -3.50
N VAL A 27 11.96 -2.60 -2.24
CA VAL A 27 11.37 -3.40 -1.16
C VAL A 27 9.92 -2.97 -0.88
N ILE A 28 9.66 -1.67 -0.77
CA ILE A 28 8.30 -1.14 -0.52
C ILE A 28 7.34 -1.57 -1.64
N VAL A 29 7.73 -1.42 -2.90
CA VAL A 29 6.91 -1.82 -4.05
C VAL A 29 6.66 -3.32 -4.05
N TRP A 30 7.68 -4.13 -3.74
CA TRP A 30 7.54 -5.58 -3.62
C TRP A 30 6.49 -5.96 -2.56
N LEU A 31 6.60 -5.39 -1.35
CA LEU A 31 5.67 -5.64 -0.26
C LEU A 31 4.24 -5.21 -0.62
N LYS A 32 4.08 -4.05 -1.26
CA LYS A 32 2.77 -3.58 -1.75
C LYS A 32 2.17 -4.53 -2.78
N VAL A 33 2.94 -5.02 -3.75
CA VAL A 33 2.47 -5.99 -4.76
C VAL A 33 2.06 -7.30 -4.12
N CYS A 34 2.85 -7.84 -3.19
CA CYS A 34 2.49 -9.05 -2.44
C CYS A 34 1.18 -8.86 -1.67
N SER A 35 1.03 -7.76 -0.93
CA SER A 35 -0.20 -7.50 -0.19
C SER A 35 -1.40 -7.34 -1.11
N TYR A 36 -1.26 -6.60 -2.22
CA TYR A 36 -2.30 -6.45 -3.22
C TYR A 36 -2.75 -7.81 -3.78
N ALA A 37 -1.81 -8.70 -4.10
CA ALA A 37 -2.12 -10.02 -4.62
C ALA A 37 -2.88 -10.88 -3.61
N PHE A 38 -2.43 -10.91 -2.34
CA PHE A 38 -3.08 -11.72 -1.30
C PHE A 38 -4.49 -11.22 -0.96
N THR A 39 -4.67 -9.93 -0.73
CA THR A 39 -5.98 -9.38 -0.42
C THR A 39 -6.97 -9.59 -1.57
N ASN A 40 -6.57 -9.38 -2.82
CA ASN A 40 -7.47 -9.63 -3.96
C ASN A 40 -7.75 -11.13 -4.17
N ARG A 41 -6.80 -12.02 -3.85
CA ARG A 41 -7.04 -13.46 -3.85
C ARG A 41 -8.11 -13.83 -2.81
N ASP A 42 -7.97 -13.33 -1.59
CA ASP A 42 -8.89 -13.64 -0.49
C ASP A 42 -10.29 -13.07 -0.78
N MET A 43 -10.38 -11.84 -1.31
CA MET A 43 -11.65 -11.25 -1.77
C MET A 43 -12.29 -12.05 -2.90
N ARG A 44 -11.49 -12.58 -3.85
CA ARG A 44 -12.00 -13.43 -4.93
C ARG A 44 -12.54 -14.75 -4.38
N HIS A 45 -11.87 -15.37 -3.40
CA HIS A 45 -12.38 -16.58 -2.75
C HIS A 45 -13.71 -16.31 -2.04
N ALA A 46 -13.82 -15.20 -1.29
CA ALA A 46 -15.06 -14.80 -0.66
C ALA A 46 -16.19 -14.55 -1.69
N TYR A 47 -15.87 -13.89 -2.81
CA TYR A 47 -16.81 -13.63 -3.90
C TYR A 47 -17.32 -14.93 -4.56
N VAL A 48 -16.42 -15.86 -4.90
CA VAL A 48 -16.78 -17.14 -5.54
C VAL A 48 -17.61 -18.02 -4.60
N ASN A 49 -17.21 -18.11 -3.33
CA ASN A 49 -17.96 -18.89 -2.34
C ASN A 49 -19.36 -18.30 -2.09
N THR A 50 -19.51 -16.98 -2.17
CA THR A 50 -20.82 -16.30 -2.08
C THR A 50 -21.65 -16.50 -3.35
N ALA A 51 -21.03 -16.41 -4.54
CA ALA A 51 -21.72 -16.56 -5.83
C ALA A 51 -22.16 -18.01 -6.12
N GLY A 52 -21.43 -19.01 -5.60
CA GLY A 52 -21.82 -20.42 -5.66
C GLY A 52 -22.89 -20.82 -4.62
N ALA A 53 -23.18 -19.97 -3.64
CA ALA A 53 -24.12 -20.22 -2.55
C ALA A 53 -25.45 -19.48 -2.75
N SER A 54 -26.05 -19.58 -3.94
CA SER A 54 -27.43 -19.11 -4.23
C SER A 54 -28.54 -19.81 -3.42
N SER A 55 -28.20 -20.61 -2.41
CA SER A 55 -29.14 -21.33 -1.54
C SER A 55 -29.04 -20.83 -0.09
N ALA A 56 -29.64 -19.67 0.14
CA ALA A 56 -30.36 -19.19 1.33
C ALA A 56 -29.83 -19.36 2.78
N THR A 57 -28.73 -20.06 3.07
CA THR A 57 -28.41 -20.44 4.48
C THR A 57 -27.09 -19.86 5.03
N ASN A 58 -26.14 -19.42 4.17
CA ASN A 58 -24.79 -18.99 4.62
C ASN A 58 -24.50 -17.48 4.46
N SER A 59 -25.50 -16.65 4.15
CA SER A 59 -25.31 -15.20 4.00
C SER A 59 -24.94 -14.47 5.30
N LEU A 60 -25.10 -15.13 6.47
CA LEU A 60 -24.69 -14.58 7.76
C LEU A 60 -23.17 -14.75 8.01
N GLU A 61 -22.58 -15.89 7.61
CA GLU A 61 -21.14 -16.17 7.78
C GLU A 61 -20.25 -15.38 6.81
N SER A 62 -20.69 -15.12 5.58
CA SER A 62 -19.89 -14.36 4.60
C SER A 62 -19.84 -12.85 4.91
N SER A 63 -20.80 -12.32 5.67
CA SER A 63 -20.72 -10.99 6.27
C SER A 63 -19.74 -10.89 7.44
N ASP A 64 -19.35 -12.00 8.07
CA ASP A 64 -18.35 -12.02 9.15
C ASP A 64 -16.91 -12.11 8.62
N VAL A 65 -16.70 -12.67 7.42
CA VAL A 65 -15.35 -12.83 6.84
C VAL A 65 -14.77 -11.51 6.32
N LEU A 66 -15.61 -10.58 5.83
CA LEU A 66 -15.16 -9.29 5.29
C LEU A 66 -15.74 -8.11 6.10
N PRO A 67 -14.90 -7.14 6.52
CA PRO A 67 -15.38 -5.95 7.22
C PRO A 67 -16.48 -5.21 6.45
N SER A 68 -17.45 -4.66 7.18
CA SER A 68 -18.56 -3.88 6.61
C SER A 68 -18.10 -2.71 5.73
N LEU A 69 -16.93 -2.14 6.02
CA LEU A 69 -16.28 -1.08 5.23
C LEU A 69 -16.04 -1.48 3.78
N TYR A 70 -15.84 -2.77 3.48
CA TYR A 70 -15.55 -3.25 2.13
C TYR A 70 -16.80 -3.38 1.27
N LYS A 71 -18.02 -3.26 1.85
CA LYS A 71 -19.28 -3.29 1.09
C LYS A 71 -19.41 -2.14 0.10
N SER A 72 -18.82 -0.97 0.40
CA SER A 72 -18.86 0.18 -0.51
C SER A 72 -18.01 -0.02 -1.76
N CYS A 73 -17.01 -0.92 -1.71
CA CYS A 73 -16.16 -1.25 -2.84
C CYS A 73 -15.93 -2.77 -2.91
N SER A 74 -16.95 -3.50 -3.36
CA SER A 74 -16.90 -4.96 -3.49
C SER A 74 -16.06 -5.41 -4.69
N TYR A 75 -15.46 -6.60 -4.57
CA TYR A 75 -14.87 -7.29 -5.73
C TYR A 75 -15.97 -7.59 -6.77
N PRO A 76 -15.72 -7.45 -8.09
CA PRO A 76 -14.46 -7.06 -8.76
C PRO A 76 -14.29 -5.55 -8.99
N ASN A 77 -15.22 -4.71 -8.53
CA ASN A 77 -15.23 -3.26 -8.80
C ASN A 77 -14.07 -2.50 -8.13
N ASN A 78 -13.34 -3.15 -7.20
CA ASN A 78 -12.16 -2.58 -6.54
C ASN A 78 -10.91 -2.51 -7.44
N ILE A 79 -10.84 -3.30 -8.52
CA ILE A 79 -9.69 -3.36 -9.43
C ILE A 79 -9.74 -2.20 -10.43
N THR A 80 -9.40 -1.00 -9.97
CA THR A 80 -9.29 0.20 -10.81
C THR A 80 -7.89 0.79 -10.73
N LEU A 81 -7.45 1.46 -11.80
CA LEU A 81 -6.15 2.14 -11.81
C LEU A 81 -6.09 3.28 -10.76
N ALA A 82 -7.23 3.91 -10.48
CA ALA A 82 -7.36 4.95 -9.45
C ALA A 82 -7.13 4.40 -8.03
N ASN A 83 -7.73 3.25 -7.70
CA ASN A 83 -7.52 2.61 -6.40
C ASN A 83 -6.07 2.12 -6.24
N LEU A 84 -5.50 1.57 -7.32
CA LEU A 84 -4.11 1.12 -7.33
C LEU A 84 -3.13 2.29 -7.17
N SER A 85 -3.35 3.39 -7.90
CA SER A 85 -2.49 4.58 -7.79
C SER A 85 -2.58 5.21 -6.40
N TYR A 86 -3.78 5.29 -5.81
CA TYR A 86 -3.95 5.73 -4.43
C TYR A 86 -3.15 4.85 -3.45
N PHE A 87 -3.27 3.51 -3.57
CA PHE A 87 -2.51 2.60 -2.72
C PHE A 87 -1.00 2.72 -2.91
N TRP A 88 -0.52 3.01 -4.12
CA TRP A 88 0.91 3.20 -4.38
C TRP A 88 1.50 4.32 -3.54
N TRP A 89 0.78 5.44 -3.42
CA TRP A 89 1.19 6.63 -2.66
C TRP A 89 0.81 6.59 -1.17
N ALA A 90 -0.15 5.76 -0.78
CA ALA A 90 -0.56 5.63 0.60
C ALA A 90 0.61 5.15 1.50
N PRO A 91 0.77 5.72 2.71
CA PRO A 91 1.84 5.36 3.64
C PRO A 91 1.52 4.07 4.41
N THR A 92 1.10 3.03 3.68
CA THR A 92 0.74 1.71 4.21
C THR A 92 1.31 0.60 3.32
N LEU A 93 1.66 -0.54 3.93
CA LEU A 93 2.11 -1.72 3.20
C LEU A 93 1.00 -2.75 2.97
N VAL A 94 -0.11 -2.63 3.71
CA VAL A 94 -1.26 -3.54 3.63
C VAL A 94 -2.32 -2.92 2.71
N TYR A 95 -2.68 -3.64 1.65
CA TYR A 95 -3.74 -3.24 0.73
C TYR A 95 -5.13 -3.40 1.38
N GLN A 96 -5.91 -2.34 1.29
CA GLN A 96 -7.33 -2.32 1.65
C GLN A 96 -8.12 -1.71 0.48
N PRO A 97 -9.30 -2.28 0.11
CA PRO A 97 -10.16 -1.71 -0.93
C PRO A 97 -10.64 -0.30 -0.60
N VAL A 98 -10.86 -0.03 0.69
CA VAL A 98 -11.35 1.26 1.19
C VAL A 98 -10.48 1.64 2.38
N TYR A 99 -9.82 2.79 2.28
CA TYR A 99 -9.05 3.36 3.37
C TYR A 99 -9.89 4.40 4.12
N PRO A 100 -9.80 4.46 5.45
CA PRO A 100 -10.40 5.56 6.19
C PRO A 100 -9.70 6.87 5.78
N SER A 101 -10.45 7.78 5.18
CA SER A 101 -9.99 9.10 4.81
C SER A 101 -10.42 10.14 5.85
N THR A 102 -9.66 11.24 5.92
CA THR A 102 -10.05 12.40 6.73
C THR A 102 -10.93 13.33 5.91
N GLU A 103 -11.86 14.04 6.56
CA GLU A 103 -12.78 14.97 5.87
C GLU A 103 -12.07 16.16 5.24
N ARG A 104 -10.94 16.60 5.82
CA ARG A 104 -10.16 17.75 5.34
C ARG A 104 -8.66 17.56 5.52
N ILE A 105 -7.89 18.07 4.56
CA ILE A 105 -6.42 18.12 4.64
C ILE A 105 -6.00 19.34 5.47
N ARG A 106 -5.26 19.11 6.55
CA ARG A 106 -4.72 20.14 7.44
C ARG A 106 -3.34 20.60 6.95
N TRP A 107 -3.31 21.52 6.01
CA TRP A 107 -2.07 22.03 5.40
C TRP A 107 -1.09 22.64 6.40
N ASP A 108 -1.60 23.25 7.47
CA ASP A 108 -0.82 23.76 8.60
C ASP A 108 -0.04 22.63 9.30
N PHE A 109 -0.65 21.46 9.46
CA PHE A 109 0.01 20.28 10.03
C PHE A 109 1.04 19.70 9.06
N VAL A 110 0.67 19.55 7.78
CA VAL A 110 1.57 19.00 6.74
C VAL A 110 2.83 19.85 6.59
N ALA A 111 2.68 21.17 6.49
CA ALA A 111 3.80 22.09 6.34
C ALA A 111 4.74 22.03 7.55
N ARG A 112 4.21 21.99 8.79
CA ARG A 112 5.03 21.86 9.99
C ARG A 112 5.82 20.55 10.01
N ARG A 113 5.20 19.43 9.65
CA ARG A 113 5.89 18.13 9.57
C ARG A 113 6.94 18.07 8.46
N ALA A 114 6.68 18.74 7.33
CA ALA A 114 7.65 18.86 6.24
C ALA A 114 8.88 19.67 6.66
N VAL A 115 8.69 20.78 7.39
CA VAL A 115 9.79 21.60 7.93
C VAL A 115 10.58 20.82 8.98
N GLU A 116 9.92 20.14 9.92
CA GLU A 116 10.59 19.27 10.90
C GLU A 116 11.44 18.19 10.20
N PHE A 117 10.88 17.51 9.19
CA PHE A 117 11.59 16.51 8.40
C PHE A 117 12.83 17.11 7.70
N PHE A 118 12.69 18.27 7.05
CA PHE A 118 13.79 18.93 6.39
C PHE A 118 14.92 19.32 7.36
N ILE A 119 14.57 19.89 8.52
CA ILE A 119 15.55 20.25 9.56
C ILE A 119 16.27 18.98 10.06
N LEU A 120 15.55 17.89 10.31
CA LEU A 120 16.16 16.63 10.73
C LEU A 120 17.11 16.06 9.67
N CYS A 121 16.77 16.15 8.38
CA CYS A 121 17.68 15.76 7.30
C CYS A 121 18.96 16.59 7.30
N VAL A 122 18.87 17.91 7.49
CA VAL A 122 20.05 18.80 7.58
C VAL A 122 20.88 18.47 8.81
N VAL A 123 20.26 18.25 9.97
CA VAL A 123 20.96 17.88 11.21
C VAL A 123 21.71 16.57 11.05
N ILE A 124 21.07 15.54 10.46
CA ILE A 124 21.74 14.26 10.18
C ILE A 124 22.91 14.46 9.22
N PHE A 125 22.72 15.22 8.15
CA PHE A 125 23.79 15.51 7.20
C PHE A 125 24.98 16.19 7.88
N VAL A 126 24.75 17.22 8.70
CA VAL A 126 25.81 17.94 9.42
C VAL A 126 26.46 17.06 10.50
N ALA A 127 25.70 16.20 11.18
CA ALA A 127 26.24 15.30 12.20
C ALA A 127 27.08 14.15 11.62
N CYS A 128 26.80 13.75 10.36
CA CYS A 128 27.54 12.71 9.64
C CYS A 128 28.65 13.26 8.73
N ALA A 129 28.74 14.58 8.54
CA ALA A 129 29.79 15.27 7.78
C ALA A 129 31.03 15.54 8.65
#